data_AF-A0A9P5AKY8-F1
#
_entry.id   AF-A0A9P5AKY8-F1
#
_cell.length_a   1.000
_cell.length_b   1.000
_cell.length_c   1.000
_cell.angle_alpha   90.00
_cell.angle_beta   90.00
_cell.angle_gamma   90.00
#
_symmetry.space_group_name_H-M   'P 1'
#
loop_
_entity.id
_entity.type
_entity.pdbx_description
1 polymer ?
#
loop_
_entity_poly.entity_id
_entity_poly.type
_entity_poly.pdbx_seq_one_letter_code
_entity_poly.pdbx_strand_id
1 'polypeptide(L)'
;MGEEALKEGVTNLGFRDQRLAFRWVKENIRAIGGDPDKGSYGPVWLQRATSRYPGGFNTTKRPQRTYDTFSRNVPSREELAGSDSTLDCLRKAPIEEIDIGLRSSGGQSWAPVLDGDFFADYPTNQLANRRFLKIPILIGANTDEGTSVGFTRPNNNDDLRDMEWMMVPSGVKVSTGKTQEELIDGLLELYHDDQTVGIPSLDNWLYVLKPGDPFAEELGFQCLRFNAILGDYLVHYQRRWANKAWAKHGIPAMSIASTSCQMDSHLGLEWDISKSPCQVSFVFHNIDGDGYDPNPFGGTEHIAHAKAMSKTISTAWISFFNDIDPNGESRSDLFDGNE
;
A
#
# COMPACT_ATOMS: atom_id res chain seq x y z
N MET A 1 13.33 -12.97 -4.36
CA MET A 1 14.75 -12.63 -4.50
C MET A 1 15.60 -13.75 -3.93
N GLY A 2 16.33 -14.46 -4.79
CA GLY A 2 17.20 -15.55 -4.39
C GLY A 2 18.53 -15.07 -3.80
N GLU A 3 19.25 -15.98 -3.17
CA GLU A 3 20.57 -15.78 -2.56
C GLU A 3 21.62 -15.29 -3.57
N GLU A 4 21.54 -15.74 -4.83
CA GLU A 4 22.42 -15.28 -5.92
C GLU A 4 22.26 -13.77 -6.19
N ALA A 5 21.02 -13.29 -6.28
CA ALA A 5 20.73 -11.88 -6.47
C ALA A 5 21.19 -11.01 -5.30
N LEU A 6 21.09 -11.52 -4.07
CA LEU A 6 21.63 -10.85 -2.88
C LEU A 6 23.16 -10.79 -2.92
N LYS A 7 23.82 -11.90 -3.26
CA LYS A 7 25.28 -12.01 -3.34
C LYS A 7 25.88 -11.10 -4.42
N GLU A 8 25.19 -10.94 -5.55
CA GLU A 8 25.59 -10.03 -6.62
C GLU A 8 25.22 -8.56 -6.38
N GLY A 9 24.51 -8.25 -5.28
CA GLY A 9 24.09 -6.88 -4.96
C GLY A 9 23.03 -6.31 -5.90
N VAL A 10 22.28 -7.17 -6.59
CA VAL A 10 21.20 -6.77 -7.53
C VAL A 10 19.83 -6.79 -6.84
N THR A 11 19.77 -6.21 -5.65
CA THR A 11 18.59 -6.14 -4.80
C THR A 11 17.82 -4.84 -4.99
N ASN A 12 16.52 -4.85 -4.72
CA ASN A 12 15.67 -3.66 -4.70
C ASN A 12 15.73 -2.81 -5.98
N LEU A 13 15.90 -3.44 -7.15
CA LEU A 13 16.17 -2.75 -8.43
C LEU A 13 15.13 -1.67 -8.76
N GLY A 14 13.82 -1.95 -8.61
CA GLY A 14 12.78 -0.93 -8.85
C GLY A 14 12.88 0.31 -7.95
N PHE A 15 13.41 0.16 -6.72
CA PHE A 15 13.70 1.31 -5.86
C PHE A 15 14.98 2.04 -6.26
N ARG A 16 15.99 1.31 -6.76
CA ARG A 16 17.20 1.91 -7.32
C ARG A 16 16.89 2.71 -8.59
N ASP A 17 15.97 2.23 -9.41
CA ASP A 17 15.46 2.94 -10.60
C ASP A 17 14.78 4.25 -10.21
N GLN A 18 13.91 4.24 -9.19
CA GLN A 18 13.30 5.47 -8.66
C GLN A 18 14.35 6.46 -8.13
N ARG A 19 15.36 5.97 -7.39
CA ARG A 19 16.47 6.81 -6.90
C ARG A 19 17.25 7.42 -8.06
N LEU A 20 17.47 6.67 -9.14
CA LEU A 20 18.09 7.18 -10.36
C LEU A 20 17.23 8.23 -11.04
N ALA A 21 15.92 8.01 -11.14
CA ALA A 21 14.98 8.99 -11.70
C ALA A 21 14.98 10.31 -10.91
N PHE A 22 14.97 10.25 -9.57
CA PHE A 22 15.07 11.46 -8.74
C PHE A 22 16.40 12.20 -8.92
N ARG A 23 17.51 11.47 -9.09
CA ARG A 23 18.80 12.08 -9.41
C ARG A 23 18.75 12.77 -10.77
N TRP A 24 18.19 12.11 -11.78
CA TRP A 24 18.04 12.71 -13.10
C TRP A 24 17.21 13.98 -13.04
N VAL A 25 16.09 13.98 -12.32
CA VAL A 25 15.27 15.19 -12.11
C VAL A 25 16.10 16.29 -11.45
N LYS A 26 16.81 15.98 -10.36
CA LYS A 26 17.68 16.96 -9.66
C LYS A 26 18.74 17.57 -10.58
N GLU A 27 19.30 16.78 -11.49
CA GLU A 27 20.36 17.21 -12.42
C GLU A 27 19.83 17.96 -13.64
N ASN A 28 18.60 17.68 -14.11
CA ASN A 28 18.12 18.11 -15.42
C ASN A 28 16.88 19.02 -15.40
N ILE A 29 16.11 19.07 -14.30
CA ILE A 29 14.81 19.76 -14.29
C ILE A 29 14.91 21.26 -14.61
N ARG A 30 16.06 21.90 -14.32
CA ARG A 30 16.31 23.31 -14.66
C ARG A 30 16.18 23.59 -16.17
N ALA A 31 16.50 22.62 -17.02
CA ALA A 31 16.40 22.78 -18.48
C ALA A 31 14.96 22.95 -18.97
N ILE A 32 13.98 22.49 -18.19
CA ILE A 32 12.54 22.62 -18.49
C ILE A 32 11.85 23.61 -17.54
N GLY A 33 12.61 24.49 -16.89
CA GLY A 33 12.08 25.58 -16.05
C GLY A 33 11.73 25.17 -14.60
N GLY A 34 12.04 23.96 -14.18
CA GLY A 34 11.86 23.55 -12.78
C GLY A 34 13.01 24.00 -11.87
N ASP A 35 12.72 24.12 -10.58
CA ASP A 35 13.70 24.41 -9.55
C ASP A 35 14.21 23.09 -8.94
N PRO A 36 15.49 22.72 -9.10
CA PRO A 36 16.01 21.48 -8.54
C PRO A 36 16.01 21.47 -7.00
N ASP A 37 15.92 22.62 -6.34
CA ASP A 37 15.94 22.75 -4.88
C ASP A 37 14.52 22.79 -4.26
N LYS A 38 13.47 22.87 -5.10
CA LYS A 38 12.07 22.74 -4.67
C LYS A 38 11.52 21.37 -5.01
N GLY A 39 10.89 20.73 -4.03
CA GLY A 39 10.28 19.41 -4.16
C GLY A 39 10.90 18.41 -3.19
N SER A 40 10.09 17.98 -2.22
CA SER A 40 10.41 16.84 -1.37
C SER A 40 9.86 15.57 -2.04
N TYR A 41 10.74 14.83 -2.71
CA TYR A 41 10.40 13.53 -3.30
C TYR A 41 10.41 12.46 -2.19
N GLY A 42 9.29 12.35 -1.47
CA GLY A 42 9.06 11.30 -0.50
C GLY A 42 8.53 10.04 -1.19
N PRO A 43 9.17 8.86 -1.04
CA PRO A 43 8.63 7.63 -1.59
C PRO A 43 7.24 7.30 -0.98
N VAL A 44 6.24 7.11 -1.84
CA VAL A 44 4.87 6.63 -1.53
C VAL A 44 4.88 5.31 -0.72
N TRP A 45 6.00 4.59 -0.71
CA TRP A 45 6.20 3.33 0.02
C TRP A 45 6.12 3.43 1.55
N LEU A 46 6.04 4.65 2.12
CA LEU A 46 5.75 4.87 3.54
C LEU A 46 4.34 4.44 3.96
N GLN A 47 3.43 4.19 3.02
CA GLN A 47 2.02 3.93 3.32
C GLN A 47 1.62 2.46 3.35
N ARG A 48 2.36 1.53 2.73
CA ARG A 48 2.02 0.10 2.79
C ARG A 48 2.86 -0.58 3.85
N ALA A 49 2.20 -1.20 4.83
CA ALA A 49 2.87 -1.96 5.87
C ALA A 49 3.80 -2.94 5.21
N THR A 50 5.07 -2.72 5.48
CA THR A 50 6.11 -3.66 5.16
C THR A 50 5.89 -4.81 6.13
N SER A 51 5.11 -5.80 5.69
CA SER A 51 4.80 -6.97 6.50
C SER A 51 6.08 -7.54 7.06
N ARG A 52 6.17 -7.62 8.39
CA ARG A 52 7.16 -8.48 9.03
C ARG A 52 6.65 -9.91 8.84
N TYR A 53 6.78 -10.47 7.64
CA TYR A 53 6.55 -11.91 7.43
C TYR A 53 7.52 -12.70 8.33
N PRO A 54 7.32 -14.01 8.54
CA PRO A 54 8.35 -14.84 9.17
C PRO A 54 9.74 -14.65 8.50
N GLY A 55 10.68 -14.08 9.27
CA GLY A 55 12.03 -13.65 8.88
C GLY A 55 12.14 -12.21 8.33
N GLY A 56 11.03 -11.49 8.19
CA GLY A 56 10.93 -10.09 7.80
C GLY A 56 11.53 -9.78 6.43
N PHE A 57 12.00 -8.55 6.23
CA PHE A 57 12.75 -8.18 5.04
C PHE A 57 14.06 -8.96 4.87
N ASN A 58 14.54 -9.60 5.95
CA ASN A 58 15.77 -10.40 5.97
C ASN A 58 15.50 -11.90 5.67
N THR A 59 14.26 -12.31 5.40
CA THR A 59 13.95 -13.70 5.09
C THR A 59 14.38 -14.00 3.67
N THR A 60 15.38 -14.85 3.47
CA THR A 60 15.70 -15.34 2.13
C THR A 60 14.77 -16.49 1.73
N LYS A 61 14.21 -17.25 2.67
CA LYS A 61 13.46 -18.49 2.37
C LYS A 61 12.27 -18.31 1.44
N ARG A 62 11.39 -17.34 1.71
CA ARG A 62 10.20 -17.08 0.86
C ARG A 62 10.60 -16.43 -0.48
N PRO A 63 11.42 -15.35 -0.47
CA PRO A 63 12.00 -14.77 -1.69
C PRO A 63 12.77 -15.78 -2.55
N GLN A 64 13.44 -16.77 -1.96
CA GLN A 64 14.14 -17.86 -2.64
C GLN A 64 13.14 -18.82 -3.29
N ARG A 65 12.11 -19.27 -2.57
CA ARG A 65 11.05 -20.11 -3.17
C ARG A 65 10.41 -19.44 -4.37
N THR A 66 10.08 -18.15 -4.28
CA THR A 66 9.56 -17.37 -5.40
C THR A 66 10.55 -17.33 -6.56
N TYR A 67 11.82 -17.09 -6.27
CA TYR A 67 12.89 -17.05 -7.27
C TYR A 67 13.09 -18.40 -7.96
N ASP A 68 13.08 -19.50 -7.21
CA ASP A 68 13.21 -20.85 -7.77
C ASP A 68 11.99 -21.21 -8.61
N THR A 69 10.77 -20.88 -8.17
CA THR A 69 9.55 -21.08 -8.96
C THR A 69 9.62 -20.28 -10.25
N PHE A 70 10.02 -19.01 -10.18
CA PHE A 70 10.25 -18.19 -11.36
C PHE A 70 11.25 -18.84 -12.32
N SER A 71 12.44 -19.19 -11.82
CA SER A 71 13.50 -19.79 -12.63
C SER A 71 13.10 -21.13 -13.27
N ARG A 72 12.35 -21.98 -12.57
CA ARG A 72 11.83 -23.26 -13.12
C ARG A 72 10.86 -23.05 -14.27
N ASN A 73 10.08 -21.97 -14.22
CA ASN A 73 9.04 -21.69 -15.21
C ASN A 73 9.55 -20.90 -16.42
N VAL A 74 10.85 -20.62 -16.52
CA VAL A 74 11.48 -20.08 -17.73
C VAL A 74 11.91 -21.26 -18.60
N PRO A 75 11.25 -21.56 -19.75
CA PRO A 75 11.40 -22.82 -20.46
C PRO A 75 12.83 -23.18 -20.87
N SER A 76 13.62 -22.22 -21.37
CA SER A 76 15.02 -22.47 -21.76
C SER A 76 15.96 -22.73 -20.57
N ARG A 77 15.46 -22.57 -19.33
CA ARG A 77 16.25 -22.54 -18.08
C ARG A 77 15.73 -23.47 -16.99
N GLU A 78 14.71 -24.29 -17.28
CA GLU A 78 14.08 -25.19 -16.31
C GLU A 78 15.11 -26.07 -15.57
N GLU A 79 16.05 -26.68 -16.32
CA GLU A 79 17.07 -27.60 -15.79
C GLU A 79 18.09 -26.92 -14.85
N LEU A 80 18.19 -25.59 -14.88
CA LEU A 80 19.17 -24.84 -14.11
C LEU A 80 18.62 -24.33 -12.78
N ALA A 81 17.31 -24.44 -12.54
CA ALA A 81 16.70 -23.87 -11.36
C ALA A 81 17.23 -24.50 -10.06
N GLY A 82 17.72 -23.65 -9.14
CA GLY A 82 18.37 -24.07 -7.90
C GLY A 82 19.88 -24.35 -8.03
N SER A 83 20.49 -24.06 -9.19
CA SER A 83 21.96 -24.02 -9.34
C SER A 83 22.55 -22.65 -8.99
N ASP A 84 23.87 -22.59 -8.75
CA ASP A 84 24.61 -21.35 -8.46
C ASP A 84 24.84 -20.44 -9.70
N SER A 85 24.14 -20.68 -10.81
CA SER A 85 24.31 -19.93 -12.07
C SER A 85 22.98 -19.55 -12.72
N THR A 86 21.90 -19.51 -11.94
CA THR A 86 20.57 -19.20 -12.47
C THR A 86 20.47 -17.77 -12.98
N LEU A 87 21.03 -16.80 -12.27
CA LEU A 87 20.90 -15.38 -12.60
C LEU A 87 21.54 -15.03 -13.94
N ASP A 88 22.74 -15.55 -14.18
CA ASP A 88 23.46 -15.33 -15.43
C ASP A 88 22.77 -15.96 -16.65
N CYS A 89 22.03 -17.04 -16.41
CA CYS A 89 21.23 -17.70 -17.42
C CYS A 89 19.91 -16.97 -17.69
N LEU A 90 19.28 -16.43 -16.64
CA LEU A 90 18.08 -15.58 -16.73
C LEU A 90 18.37 -14.30 -17.53
N ARG A 91 19.54 -13.68 -17.35
CA ARG A 91 19.98 -12.51 -18.15
C ARG A 91 20.04 -12.78 -19.66
N LYS A 92 20.17 -14.05 -20.06
CA LYS A 92 20.30 -14.49 -21.46
C LYS A 92 19.00 -15.11 -21.98
N ALA A 93 17.95 -15.19 -21.18
CA ALA A 93 16.67 -15.76 -21.61
C ALA A 93 15.89 -14.75 -22.48
N PRO A 94 15.11 -15.21 -23.47
CA PRO A 94 14.18 -14.36 -24.20
C PRO A 94 13.15 -13.72 -23.25
N ILE A 95 12.70 -12.50 -23.56
CA ILE A 95 11.77 -11.76 -22.71
C ILE A 95 10.40 -12.45 -22.62
N GLU A 96 9.99 -13.14 -23.68
CA GLU A 96 8.74 -13.91 -23.73
C GLU A 96 8.76 -15.07 -22.73
N GLU A 97 9.92 -15.69 -22.52
CA GLU A 97 10.10 -16.76 -21.54
C GLU A 97 10.17 -16.22 -20.10
N ILE A 98 10.79 -15.06 -19.91
CA ILE A 98 10.80 -14.35 -18.62
C ILE A 98 9.36 -14.01 -18.21
N ASP A 99 8.53 -13.55 -19.13
CA ASP A 99 7.13 -13.22 -18.86
C ASP A 99 6.30 -14.45 -18.45
N ILE A 100 6.54 -15.62 -19.06
CA ILE A 100 5.95 -16.90 -18.61
C ILE A 100 6.37 -17.19 -17.16
N GLY A 101 7.67 -17.11 -16.87
CA GLY A 101 8.17 -17.32 -15.51
C GLY A 101 7.54 -16.37 -14.48
N LEU A 102 7.43 -15.08 -14.82
CA LEU A 102 6.87 -14.06 -13.93
C LEU A 102 5.40 -14.33 -13.61
N ARG A 103 4.59 -14.64 -14.63
CA ARG A 103 3.17 -14.99 -14.46
C ARG A 103 2.99 -16.22 -13.56
N SER A 104 3.86 -17.22 -13.69
CA SER A 104 3.82 -18.43 -12.86
C SER A 104 4.33 -18.25 -11.42
N SER A 105 5.14 -17.23 -11.15
CA SER A 105 5.74 -16.98 -9.81
C SER A 105 4.82 -16.20 -8.85
N GLY A 106 3.70 -15.67 -9.37
CA GLY A 106 2.75 -14.82 -8.65
C GLY A 106 3.30 -13.41 -8.40
N GLY A 107 2.67 -12.39 -8.99
CA GLY A 107 3.16 -11.00 -8.97
C GLY A 107 3.35 -10.39 -7.58
N GLN A 108 2.51 -10.74 -6.60
CA GLN A 108 2.63 -10.26 -5.22
C GLN A 108 3.80 -10.89 -4.43
N SER A 109 4.59 -11.76 -5.05
CA SER A 109 5.69 -12.46 -4.39
C SER A 109 7.02 -11.69 -4.40
N TRP A 110 7.13 -10.59 -5.16
CA TRP A 110 8.35 -9.80 -5.31
C TRP A 110 8.31 -8.56 -4.41
N ALA A 111 8.63 -8.76 -3.13
CA ALA A 111 8.69 -7.70 -2.13
C ALA A 111 10.10 -7.08 -2.03
N PRO A 112 10.23 -5.87 -1.44
CA PRO A 112 11.53 -5.32 -1.07
C PRO A 112 12.27 -6.26 -0.09
N VAL A 113 13.60 -6.16 -0.04
CA VAL A 113 14.45 -6.96 0.86
C VAL A 113 15.38 -6.10 1.71
N LEU A 114 15.72 -6.56 2.90
CA LEU A 114 16.70 -5.95 3.81
C LEU A 114 18.08 -6.39 3.32
N ASP A 115 18.63 -5.62 2.39
CA ASP A 115 19.92 -5.91 1.77
C ASP A 115 21.10 -5.29 2.56
N GLY A 116 20.83 -4.49 3.59
CA GLY A 116 21.87 -3.80 4.36
C GLY A 116 22.51 -2.63 3.60
N ASP A 117 22.02 -2.31 2.39
CA ASP A 117 22.48 -1.21 1.54
C ASP A 117 21.33 -0.23 1.28
N PHE A 118 20.37 -0.60 0.41
CA PHE A 118 19.22 0.26 0.14
C PHE A 118 18.28 0.31 1.35
N PHE A 119 17.91 -0.86 1.88
CA PHE A 119 17.21 -0.97 3.15
C PHE A 119 18.22 -1.42 4.22
N ALA A 120 18.75 -0.44 4.96
CA ALA A 120 19.75 -0.67 6.00
C ALA A 120 19.16 -1.25 7.30
N ASP A 121 17.88 -0.99 7.58
CA ASP A 121 17.14 -1.54 8.73
C ASP A 121 15.64 -1.49 8.43
N TYR A 122 14.83 -2.14 9.26
CA TYR A 122 13.38 -2.03 9.22
C TYR A 122 12.95 -0.55 9.30
N PRO A 123 12.01 -0.10 8.45
CA PRO A 123 11.46 1.26 8.50
C PRO A 123 11.02 1.61 9.92
N THR A 124 10.50 0.61 10.62
CA THR A 124 10.08 0.76 12.00
C THR A 124 11.21 1.18 12.96
N ASN A 125 12.34 0.50 12.89
CA ASN A 125 13.52 0.87 13.68
C ASN A 125 14.11 2.20 13.23
N GLN A 126 14.03 2.51 11.93
CA GLN A 126 14.52 3.77 11.38
C GLN A 126 13.72 4.97 11.90
N LEU A 127 12.39 4.88 11.91
CA LEU A 127 11.51 5.91 12.49
C LEU A 127 11.76 6.08 14.00
N ALA A 128 11.79 4.99 14.75
CA ALA A 128 12.00 5.03 16.20
C ALA A 128 13.36 5.64 16.59
N ASN A 129 14.42 5.36 15.81
CA ASN A 129 15.78 5.83 16.07
C ASN A 129 16.12 7.13 15.31
N ARG A 130 15.11 7.86 14.82
CA ARG A 130 15.29 9.14 14.11
C ARG A 130 16.13 9.03 12.82
N ARG A 131 16.36 7.84 12.27
CA ARG A 131 17.11 7.60 11.01
C ARG A 131 16.18 7.70 9.79
N PHE A 132 15.66 8.90 9.53
CA PHE A 132 14.81 9.18 8.39
C PHE A 132 14.98 10.63 7.94
N LEU A 133 14.60 10.95 6.70
CA LEU A 133 14.70 12.31 6.16
C LEU A 133 13.80 13.29 6.91
N LYS A 134 14.36 14.42 7.34
CA LYS A 134 13.66 15.43 8.15
C LYS A 134 13.05 16.52 7.29
N ILE A 135 12.20 16.09 6.36
CA ILE A 135 11.47 16.96 5.44
C ILE A 135 9.99 16.99 5.82
N PRO A 136 9.29 18.12 5.64
CA PRO A 136 7.84 18.18 5.75
C PRO A 136 7.15 17.11 4.92
N ILE A 137 6.05 16.56 5.44
CA ILE A 137 5.27 15.55 4.72
C ILE A 137 3.78 15.91 4.68
N LEU A 138 3.16 15.60 3.55
CA LEU A 138 1.72 15.51 3.38
C LEU A 138 1.39 14.06 3.03
N ILE A 139 0.61 13.38 3.87
CA ILE A 139 0.35 11.94 3.72
C ILE A 139 -1.16 11.63 3.79
N GLY A 140 -1.66 10.93 2.75
CA GLY A 140 -3.07 10.61 2.57
C GLY A 140 -3.43 9.14 2.82
N ALA A 141 -4.71 8.86 3.05
CA ALA A 141 -5.33 7.54 2.88
C ALA A 141 -6.84 7.71 2.63
N ASN A 142 -7.48 6.74 1.99
CA ASN A 142 -8.93 6.65 1.93
C ASN A 142 -9.47 6.09 3.26
N THR A 143 -10.73 6.36 3.60
CA THR A 143 -11.34 5.75 4.79
C THR A 143 -11.33 4.22 4.70
N ASP A 144 -11.71 3.70 3.52
CA ASP A 144 -12.03 2.29 3.31
C ASP A 144 -10.90 1.52 2.58
N GLU A 145 -9.63 1.82 2.86
CA GLU A 145 -8.45 1.20 2.22
C GLU A 145 -8.46 -0.33 2.22
N GLY A 146 -9.01 -0.91 3.30
CA GLY A 146 -9.11 -2.35 3.48
C GLY A 146 -9.97 -3.06 2.45
N THR A 147 -10.88 -2.34 1.79
CA THR A 147 -11.73 -2.92 0.73
C THR A 147 -10.88 -3.44 -0.43
N SER A 148 -9.79 -2.74 -0.79
CA SER A 148 -8.90 -3.07 -1.92
C SER A 148 -8.03 -4.33 -1.71
N VAL A 149 -8.13 -4.95 -0.54
CA VAL A 149 -7.25 -6.05 -0.11
C VAL A 149 -8.03 -7.37 -0.07
N GLY A 150 -8.72 -7.69 -1.17
CA GLY A 150 -9.54 -8.89 -1.26
C GLY A 150 -8.74 -10.14 -1.57
N PHE A 151 -8.66 -11.11 -0.65
CA PHE A 151 -8.19 -12.49 -0.96
C PHE A 151 -8.77 -13.60 -0.07
N THR A 152 -9.80 -13.35 0.74
CA THR A 152 -10.34 -14.36 1.68
C THR A 152 -11.87 -14.23 1.79
N ARG A 153 -12.55 -15.34 2.10
CA ARG A 153 -13.99 -15.39 2.38
C ARG A 153 -14.24 -15.70 3.86
N PRO A 154 -13.85 -14.82 4.81
CA PRO A 154 -13.96 -15.11 6.22
C PRO A 154 -15.42 -15.09 6.65
N ASN A 155 -15.91 -16.19 7.23
CA ASN A 155 -17.27 -16.32 7.73
C ASN A 155 -17.36 -16.30 9.25
N ASN A 156 -16.26 -16.59 9.94
CA ASN A 156 -16.24 -16.70 11.40
C ASN A 156 -14.84 -16.37 11.95
N ASN A 157 -14.71 -16.42 13.28
CA ASN A 157 -13.44 -16.12 13.97
C ASN A 157 -12.32 -17.11 13.60
N ASP A 158 -12.63 -18.38 13.32
CA ASP A 158 -11.61 -19.38 12.97
C ASP A 158 -11.01 -19.05 11.59
N ASP A 159 -11.84 -18.63 10.63
CA ASP A 159 -11.35 -18.16 9.32
C ASP A 159 -10.44 -16.93 9.45
N LEU A 160 -10.71 -16.03 10.40
CA LEU A 160 -9.84 -14.88 10.68
C LEU A 160 -8.54 -15.28 11.38
N ARG A 161 -8.58 -16.32 12.22
CA ARG A 161 -7.39 -16.89 12.86
C ARG A 161 -6.48 -17.56 11.84
N ASP A 162 -7.02 -18.24 10.83
CA ASP A 162 -6.18 -18.82 9.78
C ASP A 162 -5.36 -17.77 8.98
N MET A 163 -5.75 -16.49 9.06
CA MET A 163 -5.03 -15.36 8.44
C MET A 163 -3.87 -14.80 9.28
N GLU A 164 -3.65 -15.41 10.44
CA GLU A 164 -2.49 -15.30 11.30
C GLU A 164 -1.18 -14.99 10.60
N TRP A 165 -0.83 -15.80 9.58
CA TRP A 165 0.46 -15.74 8.90
C TRP A 165 0.70 -14.42 8.14
N MET A 166 -0.36 -13.68 7.82
CA MET A 166 -0.28 -12.39 7.14
C MET A 166 -0.02 -11.23 8.11
N MET A 167 -0.54 -11.30 9.33
CA MET A 167 -0.58 -10.17 10.26
C MET A 167 0.37 -10.32 11.44
N VAL A 168 0.47 -11.53 11.99
CA VAL A 168 1.25 -11.85 13.19
C VAL A 168 2.29 -12.91 12.82
N PRO A 169 3.58 -12.55 12.67
CA PRO A 169 4.59 -13.51 12.26
C PRO A 169 4.87 -14.57 13.33
N SER A 170 5.23 -15.77 12.85
CA SER A 170 5.82 -16.78 13.73
C SER A 170 7.09 -16.22 14.39
N GLY A 171 7.22 -16.44 15.70
CA GLY A 171 8.32 -15.89 16.51
C GLY A 171 8.07 -14.49 17.11
N VAL A 172 6.86 -13.92 16.95
CA VAL A 172 6.48 -12.63 17.56
C VAL A 172 6.74 -12.57 19.07
N LYS A 173 6.64 -13.72 19.76
CA LYS A 173 6.93 -13.88 21.19
C LYS A 173 8.30 -13.38 21.60
N VAL A 174 9.30 -13.49 20.74
CA VAL A 174 10.66 -12.98 21.01
C VAL A 174 10.65 -11.45 21.15
N SER A 175 9.81 -10.77 20.38
CA SER A 175 9.74 -9.30 20.35
C SER A 175 8.69 -8.70 21.29
N THR A 176 7.60 -9.41 21.57
CA THR A 176 6.45 -8.87 22.33
C THR A 176 6.27 -9.53 23.70
N GLY A 177 6.88 -10.70 23.93
CA GLY A 177 6.62 -11.55 25.09
C GLY A 177 5.30 -12.33 25.00
N LYS A 178 4.43 -12.03 24.03
CA LYS A 178 3.13 -12.67 23.84
C LYS A 178 3.17 -13.75 22.76
N THR A 179 2.38 -14.81 22.90
CA THR A 179 2.20 -15.79 21.82
C THR A 179 1.44 -15.17 20.65
N GLN A 180 1.43 -15.90 19.54
CA GLN A 180 0.70 -15.48 18.36
C GLN A 180 -0.81 -15.45 18.65
N GLU A 181 -1.31 -16.52 19.30
CA GLU A 181 -2.70 -16.69 19.76
C GLU A 181 -3.13 -15.52 20.66
N GLU A 182 -2.35 -15.16 21.67
CA GLU A 182 -2.67 -14.05 22.58
C GLU A 182 -2.78 -12.70 21.86
N LEU A 183 -2.01 -12.49 20.79
CA LEU A 183 -2.08 -11.26 19.99
C LEU A 183 -3.29 -11.23 19.07
N ILE A 184 -3.69 -12.37 18.52
CA ILE A 184 -4.88 -12.47 17.67
C ILE A 184 -6.14 -12.36 18.51
N ASP A 185 -6.17 -12.97 19.69
CA ASP A 185 -7.27 -12.80 20.64
C ASP A 185 -7.48 -11.32 20.94
N GLY A 186 -6.40 -10.61 21.30
CA GLY A 186 -6.46 -9.17 21.50
C GLY A 186 -6.86 -8.38 20.25
N LEU A 187 -6.48 -8.83 19.05
CA LEU A 187 -6.90 -8.19 17.80
C LEU A 187 -8.40 -8.39 17.55
N LEU A 188 -8.91 -9.61 17.70
CA LEU A 188 -10.33 -9.93 17.53
C LEU A 188 -11.20 -9.33 18.65
N GLU A 189 -10.62 -9.04 19.82
CA GLU A 189 -11.25 -8.22 20.85
C GLU A 189 -11.33 -6.74 20.47
N LEU A 190 -10.32 -6.19 19.78
CA LEU A 190 -10.33 -4.77 19.36
C LEU A 190 -11.24 -4.52 18.15
N TYR A 191 -11.30 -5.47 17.22
CA TYR A 191 -12.20 -5.43 16.08
C TYR A 191 -13.34 -6.39 16.36
N HIS A 192 -14.44 -5.91 16.92
CA HIS A 192 -15.60 -6.76 17.22
C HIS A 192 -16.31 -7.24 15.96
N ASP A 193 -17.10 -8.32 16.07
CA ASP A 193 -18.01 -8.76 15.01
C ASP A 193 -19.24 -7.85 14.95
N ASP A 194 -19.02 -6.64 14.45
CA ASP A 194 -20.00 -5.57 14.32
C ASP A 194 -19.79 -4.87 12.97
N GLN A 195 -20.76 -5.04 12.07
CA GLN A 195 -20.71 -4.46 10.73
C GLN A 195 -20.83 -2.93 10.74
N THR A 196 -21.30 -2.30 11.82
CA THR A 196 -21.41 -0.83 11.91
C THR A 196 -20.05 -0.13 12.03
N VAL A 197 -19.02 -0.86 12.43
CA VAL A 197 -17.62 -0.41 12.49
C VAL A 197 -16.73 -1.12 11.47
N GLY A 198 -17.35 -1.82 10.50
CA GLY A 198 -16.68 -2.55 9.43
C GLY A 198 -16.27 -1.66 8.26
N ILE A 199 -15.55 -2.26 7.30
CA ILE A 199 -15.09 -1.61 6.07
C ILE A 199 -15.52 -2.44 4.83
N PRO A 200 -16.23 -1.88 3.84
CA PRO A 200 -16.62 -0.47 3.71
C PRO A 200 -17.56 -0.01 4.82
N SER A 201 -17.50 1.28 5.15
CA SER A 201 -18.40 1.87 6.13
C SER A 201 -19.85 1.82 5.63
N LEU A 202 -20.82 1.85 6.54
CA LEU A 202 -22.23 1.88 6.13
C LEU A 202 -22.63 3.17 5.41
N ASP A 203 -21.83 4.24 5.50
CA ASP A 203 -22.03 5.47 4.72
C ASP A 203 -21.64 5.28 3.25
N ASN A 204 -20.64 4.42 2.99
CA ASN A 204 -20.15 4.12 1.64
C ASN A 204 -20.81 2.90 1.01
N TRP A 205 -21.21 1.93 1.84
CA TRP A 205 -21.96 0.75 1.43
C TRP A 205 -23.17 0.57 2.34
N LEU A 206 -24.33 1.06 1.89
CA LEU A 206 -25.61 1.05 2.63
C LEU A 206 -26.23 -0.36 2.70
N TYR A 207 -25.42 -1.40 2.92
CA TYR A 207 -25.84 -2.79 3.01
C TYR A 207 -25.29 -3.45 4.27
N VAL A 208 -26.17 -4.17 4.97
CA VAL A 208 -25.80 -5.00 6.14
C VAL A 208 -25.96 -6.45 5.73
N LEU A 209 -24.85 -7.19 5.74
CA LEU A 209 -24.82 -8.61 5.46
C LEU A 209 -25.69 -9.38 6.45
N LYS A 210 -26.40 -10.38 5.94
CA LYS A 210 -27.20 -11.34 6.67
C LYS A 210 -26.68 -12.76 6.38
N PRO A 211 -26.75 -13.68 7.34
CA PRO A 211 -26.37 -15.06 7.09
C PRO A 211 -27.15 -15.66 5.91
N GLY A 212 -26.41 -16.19 4.92
CA GLY A 212 -26.97 -16.82 3.73
C GLY A 212 -27.49 -15.86 2.65
N ASP A 213 -27.19 -14.55 2.74
CA ASP A 213 -27.39 -13.67 1.58
C ASP A 213 -26.27 -13.87 0.53
N PRO A 214 -26.53 -13.53 -0.75
CA PRO A 214 -25.56 -13.77 -1.83
C PRO A 214 -24.20 -13.06 -1.65
N PHE A 215 -24.17 -11.89 -1.02
CA PHE A 215 -22.93 -11.16 -0.76
C PHE A 215 -22.12 -11.82 0.36
N ALA A 216 -22.79 -12.31 1.41
CA ALA A 216 -22.16 -13.08 2.47
C ALA A 216 -21.58 -14.41 1.95
N GLU A 217 -22.27 -15.08 1.02
CA GLU A 217 -21.75 -16.30 0.37
C GLU A 217 -20.53 -16.03 -0.52
N GLU A 218 -20.51 -14.88 -1.20
CA GLU A 218 -19.42 -14.50 -2.10
C GLU A 218 -18.18 -13.98 -1.36
N LEU A 219 -18.38 -13.14 -0.35
CA LEU A 219 -17.32 -12.36 0.31
C LEU A 219 -16.93 -12.93 1.66
N GLY A 220 -17.78 -13.77 2.27
CA GLY A 220 -17.70 -14.17 3.66
C GLY A 220 -18.42 -13.18 4.58
N PHE A 221 -19.15 -13.72 5.57
CA PHE A 221 -19.97 -12.93 6.49
C PHE A 221 -19.17 -11.92 7.35
N GLN A 222 -17.88 -12.20 7.63
CA GLN A 222 -17.00 -11.31 8.38
C GLN A 222 -16.05 -10.49 7.49
N CYS A 223 -16.34 -10.34 6.18
CA CYS A 223 -15.48 -9.60 5.26
C CYS A 223 -15.28 -8.13 5.66
N LEU A 224 -16.31 -7.48 6.20
CA LEU A 224 -16.25 -6.08 6.65
C LEU A 224 -15.25 -5.87 7.78
N ARG A 225 -15.29 -6.79 8.75
CA ARG A 225 -14.37 -6.81 9.88
C ARG A 225 -12.95 -7.12 9.42
N PHE A 226 -12.80 -8.06 8.51
CA PHE A 226 -11.51 -8.41 7.92
C PHE A 226 -10.86 -7.22 7.18
N ASN A 227 -11.63 -6.53 6.35
CA ASN A 227 -11.18 -5.34 5.64
C ASN A 227 -10.79 -4.24 6.63
N ALA A 228 -11.54 -4.04 7.71
CA ALA A 228 -11.18 -3.06 8.74
C ALA A 228 -9.80 -3.35 9.34
N ILE A 229 -9.56 -4.62 9.72
CA ILE A 229 -8.26 -5.07 10.24
C ILE A 229 -7.14 -4.84 9.21
N LEU A 230 -7.36 -5.23 7.95
CA LEU A 230 -6.33 -5.12 6.92
C LEU A 230 -6.05 -3.67 6.50
N GLY A 231 -7.07 -2.83 6.36
CA GLY A 231 -6.91 -1.42 6.05
C GLY A 231 -6.10 -0.70 7.12
N ASP A 232 -6.37 -1.01 8.39
CA ASP A 232 -5.59 -0.48 9.50
C ASP A 232 -4.17 -1.02 9.52
N TYR A 233 -4.01 -2.35 9.40
CA TYR A 233 -2.70 -2.99 9.42
C TYR A 233 -1.81 -2.49 8.28
N LEU A 234 -2.34 -2.44 7.06
CA LEU A 234 -1.60 -2.13 5.84
C LEU A 234 -1.42 -0.64 5.60
N VAL A 235 -2.36 0.22 5.98
CA VAL A 235 -2.33 1.65 5.59
C VAL A 235 -2.40 2.57 6.80
N HIS A 236 -3.50 2.55 7.55
CA HIS A 236 -3.76 3.61 8.54
C HIS A 236 -2.78 3.61 9.71
N TYR A 237 -2.40 2.43 10.21
CA TYR A 237 -1.43 2.32 11.29
C TYR A 237 -0.07 2.93 10.89
N GLN A 238 0.44 2.56 9.72
CA GLN A 238 1.75 3.02 9.22
C GLN A 238 1.75 4.53 8.98
N ARG A 239 0.71 5.02 8.32
CA ARG A 239 0.50 6.45 8.05
C ARG A 239 0.47 7.26 9.35
N ARG A 240 -0.34 6.84 10.32
CA ARG A 240 -0.45 7.51 11.63
C ARG A 240 0.87 7.49 12.36
N TRP A 241 1.60 6.39 12.27
CA TRP A 241 2.86 6.23 12.95
C TRP A 241 3.98 7.09 12.34
N ALA A 242 4.04 7.19 11.01
CA ALA A 242 4.91 8.14 10.31
C ALA A 242 4.62 9.58 10.74
N ASN A 243 3.35 10.01 10.72
CA ASN A 243 2.96 11.35 11.19
C ASN A 243 3.41 11.63 12.63
N LYS A 244 3.18 10.68 13.55
CA LYS A 244 3.64 10.81 14.94
C LYS A 244 5.16 10.92 15.04
N ALA A 245 5.90 10.16 14.24
CA ALA A 245 7.37 10.20 14.24
C ALA A 245 7.89 11.57 13.76
N TRP A 246 7.31 12.16 12.71
CA TRP A 246 7.69 13.49 12.23
C TRP A 246 7.33 14.58 13.25
N ALA A 247 6.09 14.57 13.74
CA ALA A 247 5.59 15.54 14.71
C ALA A 247 6.41 15.53 16.01
N LYS A 248 6.77 14.34 16.53
CA LYS A 248 7.64 14.19 17.71
C LYS A 248 9.00 14.88 17.56
N HIS A 249 9.46 15.08 16.32
CA HIS A 249 10.73 15.71 16.01
C HIS A 249 10.59 17.16 15.52
N GLY A 250 9.41 17.78 15.67
CA GLY A 250 9.17 19.17 15.30
C GLY A 250 9.16 19.42 13.80
N ILE A 251 8.89 18.39 12.99
CA ILE A 251 8.83 18.51 11.53
C ILE A 251 7.36 18.57 11.12
N PRO A 252 6.96 19.52 10.26
CA PRO A 252 5.58 19.59 9.77
C PRO A 252 5.13 18.26 9.17
N ALA A 253 3.98 17.79 9.61
CA ALA A 253 3.38 16.54 9.16
C ALA A 253 1.86 16.72 9.05
N MET A 254 1.38 16.80 7.81
CA MET A 254 -0.04 16.97 7.50
C MET A 254 -0.63 15.66 7.01
N SER A 255 -1.91 15.47 7.31
CA SER A 255 -2.66 14.25 7.04
C SER A 255 -3.93 14.58 6.31
N ILE A 256 -4.19 13.93 5.18
CA ILE A 256 -5.48 14.00 4.49
C ILE A 256 -6.17 12.64 4.61
N ALA A 257 -7.47 12.63 4.92
CA ALA A 257 -8.31 11.46 4.79
C ALA A 257 -9.35 11.74 3.70
N SER A 258 -9.59 10.80 2.79
CA SER A 258 -10.61 10.94 1.74
C SER A 258 -11.73 9.93 1.97
N THR A 259 -12.97 10.43 2.00
CA THR A 259 -14.19 9.66 2.26
C THR A 259 -14.96 9.31 0.98
N SER A 260 -14.53 9.80 -0.18
CA SER A 260 -15.45 10.15 -1.27
C SER A 260 -15.52 9.20 -2.46
N CYS A 261 -15.02 7.98 -2.32
CA CYS A 261 -15.14 7.00 -3.38
C CYS A 261 -16.45 6.25 -3.17
N GLN A 262 -17.55 6.92 -3.53
CA GLN A 262 -18.86 6.29 -3.59
C GLN A 262 -18.75 5.10 -4.54
N MET A 263 -18.93 3.89 -3.99
CA MET A 263 -19.22 2.73 -4.80
C MET A 263 -20.61 2.95 -5.38
N ASP A 264 -20.70 3.19 -6.69
CA ASP A 264 -22.00 3.28 -7.34
C ASP A 264 -22.71 1.95 -7.12
N SER A 265 -23.80 2.01 -6.36
CA SER A 265 -24.56 0.88 -5.83
C SER A 265 -25.41 0.17 -6.89
N HIS A 266 -25.00 0.24 -8.15
CA HIS A 266 -25.78 -0.23 -9.27
C HIS A 266 -24.98 -1.28 -10.04
N LEU A 267 -25.40 -2.52 -9.82
CA LEU A 267 -25.05 -3.79 -10.47
C LEU A 267 -24.12 -4.66 -9.62
N GLY A 268 -24.68 -5.77 -9.16
CA GLY A 268 -24.03 -6.69 -8.25
C GLY A 268 -22.78 -7.36 -8.82
N LEU A 269 -22.05 -8.01 -7.91
CA LEU A 269 -21.00 -8.99 -8.16
C LEU A 269 -19.74 -8.51 -8.91
N GLU A 270 -19.71 -7.30 -9.48
CA GLU A 270 -18.45 -6.67 -9.88
C GLU A 270 -17.78 -5.98 -8.69
N TRP A 271 -17.40 -6.79 -7.71
CA TRP A 271 -16.33 -6.47 -6.78
C TRP A 271 -15.03 -6.41 -7.58
N ASP A 272 -14.87 -5.36 -8.38
CA ASP A 272 -13.55 -4.97 -8.84
C ASP A 272 -12.85 -4.25 -7.69
N ILE A 273 -12.41 -5.09 -6.76
CA ILE A 273 -11.57 -4.76 -5.61
C ILE A 273 -10.24 -4.11 -6.06
N SER A 274 -10.00 -4.00 -7.37
CA SER A 274 -8.84 -3.36 -7.98
C SER A 274 -9.06 -1.92 -8.46
N LYS A 275 -10.21 -1.28 -8.20
CA LYS A 275 -10.40 0.13 -8.60
C LYS A 275 -9.41 1.01 -7.83
N SER A 276 -8.35 1.35 -8.57
CA SER A 276 -7.22 2.22 -8.28
C SER A 276 -7.55 3.33 -7.29
N PRO A 277 -6.56 3.84 -6.51
CA PRO A 277 -6.78 4.92 -5.56
C PRO A 277 -7.48 6.09 -6.25
N CYS A 278 -8.79 6.13 -6.09
CA CYS A 278 -9.71 7.11 -6.66
C CYS A 278 -9.25 8.52 -6.28
N GLN A 279 -8.67 8.69 -5.08
CA GLN A 279 -7.99 9.91 -4.67
C GLN A 279 -7.01 10.45 -5.73
N VAL A 280 -6.33 9.61 -6.51
CA VAL A 280 -5.39 10.04 -7.57
C VAL A 280 -6.12 10.92 -8.60
N SER A 281 -7.33 10.56 -9.02
CA SER A 281 -8.10 11.40 -9.96
C SER A 281 -8.49 12.74 -9.34
N PHE A 282 -8.75 12.79 -8.03
CA PHE A 282 -9.01 14.02 -7.28
C PHE A 282 -7.76 14.89 -7.10
N VAL A 283 -6.59 14.28 -6.86
CA VAL A 283 -5.31 14.99 -6.75
C VAL A 283 -4.92 15.65 -8.07
N PHE A 284 -5.06 14.92 -9.18
CA PHE A 284 -4.73 15.42 -10.51
C PHE A 284 -5.84 16.24 -11.18
N HIS A 285 -6.98 16.42 -10.52
CA HIS A 285 -8.16 17.07 -11.08
C HIS A 285 -8.61 16.47 -12.43
N ASN A 286 -8.51 15.14 -12.56
CA ASN A 286 -8.93 14.37 -13.75
C ASN A 286 -10.45 14.17 -13.75
N ILE A 287 -11.20 15.27 -13.88
CA ILE A 287 -12.66 15.30 -13.80
C ILE A 287 -13.35 14.49 -14.91
N ASP A 288 -12.66 14.27 -16.02
CA ASP A 288 -13.16 13.51 -17.16
C ASP A 288 -12.99 12.00 -16.95
N GLY A 289 -12.23 11.58 -15.93
CA GLY A 289 -12.03 10.19 -15.56
C GLY A 289 -11.13 9.43 -16.55
N ASP A 290 -10.25 10.12 -17.26
CA ASP A 290 -9.38 9.49 -18.26
C ASP A 290 -8.53 8.40 -17.62
N GLY A 291 -8.59 7.18 -18.18
CA GLY A 291 -7.89 6.01 -17.66
C GLY A 291 -8.60 5.28 -16.52
N TYR A 292 -9.83 5.66 -16.17
CA TYR A 292 -10.66 4.97 -15.18
C TYR A 292 -11.93 4.40 -15.83
N ASP A 293 -12.28 3.19 -15.43
CA ASP A 293 -13.56 2.57 -15.78
C ASP A 293 -14.16 1.89 -14.52
N PRO A 294 -15.28 2.40 -13.97
CA PRO A 294 -16.03 3.59 -14.35
C PRO A 294 -15.33 4.87 -13.89
N ASN A 295 -15.82 6.01 -14.36
CA ASN A 295 -15.32 7.33 -13.97
C ASN A 295 -15.47 7.54 -12.43
N PRO A 296 -14.38 7.87 -11.70
CA PRO A 296 -14.38 8.03 -10.24
C PRO A 296 -15.17 9.26 -9.74
N PHE A 297 -15.60 10.15 -10.62
CA PHE A 297 -16.48 11.28 -10.31
C PHE A 297 -17.98 10.95 -10.43
N GLY A 298 -18.31 9.72 -10.82
CA GLY A 298 -19.68 9.18 -10.83
C GLY A 298 -20.60 9.78 -11.90
N GLY A 299 -21.91 9.51 -11.72
CA GLY A 299 -23.02 10.03 -12.53
C GLY A 299 -23.60 11.38 -12.04
N THR A 300 -24.73 11.80 -12.61
CA THR A 300 -25.25 13.19 -12.58
C THR A 300 -25.59 13.80 -11.22
N GLU A 301 -25.83 13.00 -10.16
CA GLU A 301 -26.40 13.53 -8.90
C GLU A 301 -25.38 14.12 -7.92
N HIS A 302 -24.09 13.78 -8.01
CA HIS A 302 -23.06 14.27 -7.06
C HIS A 302 -21.82 14.89 -7.73
N ILE A 303 -21.83 15.03 -9.06
CA ILE A 303 -20.68 15.50 -9.83
C ILE A 303 -20.20 16.90 -9.41
N ALA A 304 -21.10 17.78 -8.97
CA ALA A 304 -20.75 19.13 -8.53
C ALA A 304 -19.91 19.13 -7.24
N HIS A 305 -20.32 18.32 -6.25
CA HIS A 305 -19.59 18.17 -4.98
C HIS A 305 -18.25 17.47 -5.22
N ALA A 306 -18.24 16.40 -6.02
CA ALA A 306 -17.01 15.69 -6.36
C ALA A 306 -15.98 16.60 -7.08
N LYS A 307 -16.44 17.40 -8.06
CA LYS A 307 -15.58 18.39 -8.73
C LYS A 307 -15.06 19.47 -7.79
N ALA A 308 -15.91 19.98 -6.89
CA ALA A 308 -15.51 20.99 -5.90
C ALA A 308 -14.43 20.45 -4.96
N MET A 309 -14.63 19.25 -4.40
CA MET A 309 -13.64 18.59 -3.55
C MET A 309 -12.34 18.26 -4.31
N SER A 310 -12.41 17.82 -5.57
CA SER A 310 -11.21 17.63 -6.39
C SER A 310 -10.43 18.92 -6.58
N LYS A 311 -11.12 20.06 -6.75
CA LYS A 311 -10.48 21.38 -6.78
C LYS A 311 -9.82 21.72 -5.43
N THR A 312 -10.49 21.43 -4.31
CA THR A 312 -9.93 21.62 -2.96
C THR A 312 -8.67 20.79 -2.75
N ILE A 313 -8.72 19.48 -3.04
CA ILE A 313 -7.60 18.55 -2.88
C ILE A 313 -6.43 18.95 -3.79
N SER A 314 -6.67 19.17 -5.08
CA SER A 314 -5.60 19.58 -6.02
C SER A 314 -4.96 20.92 -5.62
N THR A 315 -5.76 21.90 -5.16
CA THR A 315 -5.22 23.15 -4.60
C THR A 315 -4.30 22.86 -3.42
N ALA A 316 -4.71 22.00 -2.49
CA ALA A 316 -3.93 21.64 -1.30
C ALA A 316 -2.54 21.11 -1.65
N TRP A 317 -2.49 20.19 -2.61
CA TRP A 317 -1.24 19.61 -3.09
C TRP A 317 -0.36 20.68 -3.74
N ILE A 318 -0.93 21.55 -4.57
CA ILE A 318 -0.20 22.66 -5.20
C ILE A 318 0.36 23.62 -4.14
N SER A 319 -0.44 24.02 -3.15
CA SER A 319 0.00 24.88 -2.05
C SER A 319 1.13 24.22 -1.25
N PHE A 320 0.99 22.94 -0.90
CA PHE A 320 2.03 22.21 -0.18
C PHE A 320 3.34 22.12 -0.96
N PHE A 321 3.30 21.90 -2.28
CA PHE A 321 4.51 21.87 -3.11
C PHE A 321 5.23 23.21 -3.20
N ASN A 322 4.51 24.34 -3.09
CA ASN A 322 5.09 25.67 -3.19
C ASN A 322 5.52 26.23 -1.83
N ASP A 323 4.67 26.05 -0.82
CA ASP A 323 4.72 26.79 0.44
C ASP A 323 4.93 25.88 1.65
N ILE A 324 4.98 24.55 1.46
CA ILE A 324 5.09 23.56 2.55
C ILE A 324 3.86 23.60 3.49
N ASP A 325 2.78 24.24 3.06
CA ASP A 325 1.51 24.36 3.77
C ASP A 325 0.35 24.09 2.79
N PRO A 326 -0.47 23.05 3.01
CA PRO A 326 -1.61 22.76 2.14
C PRO A 326 -2.70 23.86 2.16
N ASN A 327 -2.72 24.72 3.18
CA ASN A 327 -3.66 25.85 3.27
C ASN A 327 -3.17 27.08 2.48
N GLY A 328 -1.86 27.18 2.23
CA GLY A 328 -1.23 28.34 1.60
C GLY A 328 -1.43 29.66 2.38
N GLU A 329 -0.94 30.77 1.83
CA GLU A 329 -0.99 32.08 2.51
C GLU A 329 -2.39 32.71 2.60
N SER A 330 -3.37 32.24 1.82
CA SER A 330 -4.66 32.92 1.61
C SER A 330 -5.90 32.16 2.09
N ARG A 331 -5.77 30.90 2.52
CA ARG A 331 -6.91 30.03 2.85
C ARG A 331 -6.63 29.14 4.06
N SER A 332 -6.52 29.77 5.23
CA SER A 332 -6.28 29.12 6.52
C SER A 332 -7.34 28.08 6.94
N ASP A 333 -8.46 28.01 6.21
CA ASP A 333 -9.64 27.19 6.48
C ASP A 333 -9.82 25.99 5.53
N LEU A 334 -9.00 25.84 4.48
CA LEU A 334 -9.13 24.71 3.52
C LEU A 334 -9.02 23.33 4.19
N PHE A 335 -8.19 23.22 5.23
CA PHE A 335 -7.99 22.01 6.04
C PHE A 335 -7.95 22.38 7.52
N ASP A 336 -9.07 22.86 8.06
CA ASP A 336 -9.23 23.12 9.49
C ASP A 336 -9.62 21.87 10.30
N GLY A 337 -9.85 20.74 9.62
CA GLY A 337 -10.23 19.46 10.20
C GLY A 337 -11.72 19.34 10.55
N ASN A 338 -12.57 20.26 10.08
CA ASN A 338 -14.01 20.28 10.36
C ASN A 338 -14.91 19.85 9.19
N GLU A 339 -14.34 19.52 8.02
CA GLU A 339 -15.10 19.09 6.82
C GLU A 339 -14.69 17.70 6.31
#